data_AF-A0A354BJC7-F1
#
_entry.id   AF-A0A354BJC7-F1
#
_cell.length_a   1.000
_cell.length_b   1.000
_cell.length_c   1.000
_cell.angle_alpha   90.00
_cell.angle_beta   90.00
_cell.angle_gamma   90.00
#
_symmetry.space_group_name_H-M   'P 1'
#
loop_
_entity.id
_entity.type
_entity.pdbx_description
1 polymer ?
#
loop_
_entity_poly.entity_id
_entity_poly.type
_entity_poly.pdbx_seq_one_letter_code
_entity_poly.pdbx_strand_id
1 'polypeptide(L)'
;MSVRDAVSYRTILERQGVIVEPQRRRQLIEEQIVGICHKAGFQLNQDEALLEQAVYSTEQPTAVIGSFKETYLDVPEEILITSMKEHQGFFSLRQKQSGKLAPHFITVANNRVKDMSLIREGNERVLAARLADAKFFFDEDRKVRLEERAKKLAGVTFHQKLGTMAQKQERVGKLAGFIAERVPSGHVELRQIAERAAALSKADLLTGIVGEFPELQ
;
A
#
# COMPACT_ATOMS: atom_id res chain seq x y z
N MET A 1 -14.55 40.28 -0.83
CA MET A 1 -14.53 40.10 -2.30
C MET A 1 -15.92 39.76 -2.78
N SER A 2 -16.39 40.33 -3.90
CA SER A 2 -17.69 39.96 -4.49
C SER A 2 -17.48 39.10 -5.74
N VAL A 3 -18.09 37.93 -5.78
CA VAL A 3 -18.19 37.10 -7.00
C VAL A 3 -19.32 37.67 -7.85
N ARG A 4 -19.03 38.02 -9.10
CA ARG A 4 -19.98 38.71 -10.00
C ARG A 4 -20.67 37.78 -10.97
N ASP A 5 -20.01 36.68 -11.33
CA ASP A 5 -20.45 35.67 -12.27
C ASP A 5 -19.62 34.37 -12.10
N ALA A 6 -20.02 33.29 -12.79
CA ALA A 6 -19.37 31.97 -12.71
C ALA A 6 -17.91 31.94 -13.19
N VAL A 7 -17.51 32.85 -14.08
CA VAL A 7 -16.12 32.94 -14.56
C VAL A 7 -15.27 33.62 -13.49
N SER A 8 -15.76 34.73 -12.93
CA SER A 8 -15.11 35.46 -11.85
C SER A 8 -14.97 34.60 -10.59
N TYR A 9 -15.92 33.69 -10.31
CA TYR A 9 -15.85 32.74 -9.20
C TYR A 9 -14.56 31.92 -9.22
N ARG A 10 -14.26 31.27 -10.36
CA ARG A 10 -13.08 30.42 -10.53
C ARG A 10 -11.78 31.19 -10.33
N THR A 11 -11.65 32.32 -11.03
CA THR A 11 -10.44 33.16 -10.97
C THR A 11 -10.23 33.77 -9.58
N ILE A 12 -11.31 34.15 -8.88
CA ILE A 12 -11.22 34.69 -7.51
C ILE A 12 -10.75 33.60 -6.55
N LEU A 13 -11.34 32.40 -6.62
CA LEU A 13 -10.94 31.29 -5.76
C LEU A 13 -9.50 30.83 -6.02
N GLU A 14 -9.09 30.74 -7.28
CA GLU A 14 -7.71 30.34 -7.61
C GLU A 14 -6.68 31.34 -7.05
N ARG A 15 -6.99 32.65 -7.09
CA ARG A 15 -6.17 33.69 -6.44
C ARG A 15 -6.12 33.57 -4.92
N GLN A 16 -7.13 32.97 -4.31
CA GLN A 16 -7.16 32.67 -2.87
C GLN A 16 -6.58 31.28 -2.54
N GLY A 17 -6.05 30.56 -3.53
CA GLY A 17 -5.46 29.24 -3.34
C GLY A 17 -6.48 28.11 -3.35
N VAL A 18 -7.57 28.24 -4.11
CA VAL A 18 -8.56 27.17 -4.32
C VAL A 18 -8.77 26.96 -5.80
N ILE A 19 -8.29 25.84 -6.32
CA ILE A 19 -8.54 25.42 -7.70
C ILE A 19 -9.81 24.59 -7.69
N VAL A 20 -10.91 25.11 -8.24
CA VAL A 20 -12.24 24.46 -8.15
C VAL A 20 -12.33 23.18 -8.99
N GLU A 21 -11.76 23.19 -10.19
CA GLU A 21 -11.93 22.12 -11.17
C GLU A 21 -11.04 20.91 -10.85
N PRO A 22 -11.61 19.71 -10.59
CA PRO A 22 -10.83 18.52 -10.27
C PRO A 22 -9.86 18.10 -11.38
N GLN A 23 -10.28 18.25 -12.65
CA GLN A 23 -9.43 17.96 -13.81
C GLN A 23 -8.19 18.88 -13.83
N ARG A 24 -8.34 20.15 -13.44
CA ARG A 24 -7.22 21.08 -13.35
C ARG A 24 -6.26 20.68 -12.23
N ARG A 25 -6.79 20.27 -11.06
CA ARG A 25 -5.96 19.75 -9.96
C ARG A 25 -5.21 18.47 -10.35
N ARG A 26 -5.88 17.54 -11.06
CA ARG A 26 -5.25 16.32 -11.60
C ARG A 26 -4.05 16.65 -12.49
N GLN A 27 -4.25 17.47 -13.51
CA GLN A 27 -3.18 17.90 -14.41
C GLN A 27 -2.01 18.52 -13.66
N LEU A 28 -2.28 19.40 -12.69
CA LEU A 28 -1.24 20.05 -11.89
C LEU A 28 -0.46 19.05 -11.04
N ILE A 29 -1.12 18.06 -10.43
CA ILE A 29 -0.44 17.01 -9.65
C ILE A 29 0.45 16.18 -10.57
N GLU A 30 -0.08 15.73 -11.72
CA GLU A 30 0.65 14.93 -12.70
C GLU A 30 1.88 15.67 -13.24
N GLU A 31 1.72 16.92 -13.68
CA GLU A 31 2.81 17.78 -14.17
C GLU A 31 3.91 17.93 -13.13
N GLN A 32 3.54 18.17 -11.86
CA GLN A 32 4.50 18.32 -10.78
C GLN A 32 5.23 17.01 -10.47
N ILE A 33 4.51 15.88 -10.38
CA ILE A 33 5.08 14.56 -10.15
C ILE A 33 6.05 14.19 -11.28
N VAL A 34 5.65 14.37 -12.54
CA VAL A 34 6.50 14.09 -13.71
C VAL A 34 7.76 14.96 -13.67
N GLY A 35 7.61 16.26 -13.36
CA GLY A 35 8.73 17.18 -13.21
C GLY A 35 9.71 16.75 -12.11
N ILE A 36 9.21 16.31 -10.97
CA ILE A 36 10.01 15.78 -9.85
C ILE A 36 10.74 14.51 -10.27
N CYS A 37 10.03 13.53 -10.82
CA CYS A 37 10.58 12.25 -11.27
C CYS A 37 11.68 12.46 -12.33
N HIS A 38 11.46 13.36 -13.28
CA HIS A 38 12.47 13.70 -14.30
C HIS A 38 13.74 14.26 -13.66
N LYS A 39 13.61 15.27 -12.78
CA LYS A 39 14.75 15.92 -12.11
C LYS A 39 15.51 14.98 -11.18
N ALA A 40 14.81 14.14 -10.43
CA ALA A 40 15.41 13.22 -9.46
C ALA A 40 15.91 11.90 -10.08
N GLY A 41 15.59 11.63 -11.35
CA GLY A 41 16.03 10.41 -12.02
C GLY A 41 15.19 9.17 -11.70
N PHE A 42 13.97 9.34 -11.18
CA PHE A 42 13.08 8.25 -10.81
C PHE A 42 11.88 8.11 -11.77
N GLN A 43 11.15 7.01 -11.62
CA GLN A 43 9.83 6.79 -12.22
C GLN A 43 8.79 6.69 -11.10
N LEU A 44 7.58 7.16 -11.39
CA LEU A 44 6.44 7.00 -10.49
C LEU A 44 5.98 5.54 -10.51
N ASN A 45 5.74 4.95 -9.35
CA ASN A 45 4.91 3.75 -9.26
C ASN A 45 3.45 4.18 -9.44
N GLN A 46 2.88 3.94 -10.62
CA GLN A 46 1.57 4.47 -10.97
C GLN A 46 0.45 3.86 -10.11
N ASP A 47 -0.41 4.71 -9.58
CA ASP A 47 -1.61 4.34 -8.83
C ASP A 47 -2.70 5.40 -9.06
N GLU A 48 -3.66 5.08 -9.93
CA GLU A 48 -4.74 6.01 -10.30
C GLU A 48 -5.69 6.28 -9.14
N ALA A 49 -5.93 5.30 -8.27
CA ALA A 49 -6.79 5.49 -7.10
C ALA A 49 -6.16 6.47 -6.10
N LEU A 50 -4.83 6.37 -5.91
CA LEU A 50 -4.09 7.32 -5.08
C LEU A 50 -4.03 8.72 -5.71
N LEU A 51 -3.87 8.81 -7.03
CA LEU A 51 -3.95 10.10 -7.74
C LEU A 51 -5.34 10.73 -7.58
N GLU A 52 -6.40 9.96 -7.77
CA GLU A 52 -7.77 10.41 -7.57
C GLU A 52 -8.00 10.89 -6.13
N GLN A 53 -7.54 10.15 -5.14
CA GLN A 53 -7.57 10.56 -3.74
C GLN A 53 -6.85 11.91 -3.53
N ALA A 54 -5.65 12.09 -4.10
CA ALA A 54 -4.92 13.35 -4.00
C ALA A 54 -5.68 14.52 -4.65
N VAL A 55 -6.35 14.29 -5.78
CA VAL A 55 -7.17 15.29 -6.50
C VAL A 55 -8.37 15.76 -5.69
N TYR A 56 -9.00 14.86 -4.94
CA TYR A 56 -10.21 15.18 -4.16
C TYR A 56 -9.93 15.56 -2.70
N SER A 57 -8.71 15.31 -2.20
CA SER A 57 -8.28 15.72 -0.85
C SER A 57 -7.57 17.07 -0.81
N THR A 58 -7.25 17.65 -1.97
CA THR A 58 -6.53 18.92 -2.07
C THR A 58 -7.31 19.96 -2.87
N GLU A 59 -7.20 21.21 -2.45
CA GLU A 59 -7.76 22.40 -3.09
C GLU A 59 -6.66 23.18 -3.85
N GLN A 60 -5.42 23.15 -3.35
CA GLN A 60 -4.24 23.68 -4.03
C GLN A 60 -3.05 22.71 -3.88
N PRO A 61 -2.95 21.71 -4.79
CA PRO A 61 -1.94 20.67 -4.66
C PRO A 61 -0.52 21.18 -4.95
N THR A 62 0.39 20.87 -4.03
CA THR A 62 1.84 21.02 -4.22
C THR A 62 2.55 19.70 -3.93
N ALA A 63 3.16 19.10 -4.96
CA ALA A 63 3.92 17.87 -4.83
C ALA A 63 5.31 18.14 -4.23
N VAL A 64 5.72 17.30 -3.28
CA VAL A 64 7.00 17.39 -2.57
C VAL A 64 7.66 16.03 -2.56
N ILE A 65 8.93 15.97 -2.97
CA ILE A 65 9.74 14.76 -2.84
C ILE A 65 10.36 14.68 -1.45
N GLY A 66 10.25 13.50 -0.84
CA GLY A 66 10.95 13.13 0.39
C GLY A 66 11.75 11.84 0.20
N SER A 67 12.53 11.51 1.22
CA SER A 67 13.38 10.31 1.27
C SER A 67 13.20 9.56 2.59
N PHE A 68 13.48 8.27 2.58
CA PHE A 68 13.54 7.44 3.79
C PHE A 68 14.82 6.62 3.83
N LYS A 69 15.14 6.04 4.99
CA LYS A 69 16.37 5.26 5.16
C LYS A 69 16.37 4.00 4.30
N GLU A 70 17.46 3.75 3.57
CA GLU A 70 17.61 2.58 2.71
C GLU A 70 17.45 1.24 3.44
N THR A 71 17.72 1.20 4.75
CA THR A 71 17.51 0.01 5.59
C THR A 71 16.07 -0.51 5.59
N TYR A 72 15.08 0.33 5.22
CA TYR A 72 13.71 -0.13 5.06
C TYR A 72 13.50 -0.99 3.80
N LEU A 73 14.39 -0.89 2.80
CA LEU A 73 14.32 -1.69 1.57
C LEU A 73 14.60 -3.19 1.81
N ASP A 74 15.01 -3.58 3.02
CA ASP A 74 15.08 -4.98 3.46
C ASP A 74 13.68 -5.61 3.66
N VAL A 75 12.64 -4.78 3.79
CA VAL A 75 11.24 -5.19 3.87
C VAL A 75 10.68 -5.31 2.43
N PRO A 76 9.86 -6.32 2.11
CA PRO A 76 9.22 -6.47 0.80
C PRO A 76 8.59 -5.17 0.30
N GLU A 77 8.77 -4.89 -1.00
CA GLU A 77 8.33 -3.64 -1.63
C GLU A 77 6.82 -3.45 -1.47
N GLU A 78 6.03 -4.52 -1.51
CA GLU A 78 4.57 -4.49 -1.36
C GLU A 78 4.15 -3.93 0.00
N ILE A 79 4.83 -4.31 1.08
CA ILE A 79 4.57 -3.80 2.43
C ILE A 79 4.91 -2.30 2.50
N LEU A 80 6.04 -1.89 1.93
CA LEU A 80 6.47 -0.50 1.92
C LEU A 80 5.53 0.39 1.11
N ILE A 81 5.11 -0.08 -0.07
CA ILE A 81 4.17 0.62 -0.96
C ILE A 81 2.82 0.77 -0.28
N THR A 82 2.28 -0.29 0.31
CA THR A 82 1.01 -0.23 1.04
C THR A 82 1.11 0.69 2.25
N SER A 83 2.19 0.63 3.03
CA SER A 83 2.42 1.52 4.17
C SER A 83 2.47 3.00 3.77
N MET A 84 3.15 3.31 2.66
CA MET A 84 3.19 4.66 2.10
C MET A 84 1.81 5.15 1.64
N LYS A 85 1.06 4.29 0.96
CA LYS A 85 -0.25 4.60 0.39
C LYS A 85 -1.31 4.80 1.47
N GLU A 86 -1.55 3.79 2.30
CA GLU A 86 -2.73 3.73 3.17
C GLU A 86 -2.67 4.71 4.35
N HIS A 87 -1.48 4.96 4.91
CA HIS A 87 -1.38 5.84 6.06
C HIS A 87 -1.28 7.32 5.72
N GLN A 88 -0.69 7.68 4.57
CA GLN A 88 -0.29 9.07 4.28
C GLN A 88 -0.51 9.51 2.82
N GLY A 89 -1.00 8.64 1.95
CA GLY A 89 -1.21 8.96 0.54
C GLY A 89 0.09 9.30 -0.20
N PHE A 90 1.19 8.62 0.15
CA PHE A 90 2.48 8.84 -0.49
C PHE A 90 2.64 7.98 -1.74
N PHE A 91 3.09 8.62 -2.82
CA PHE A 91 3.44 7.97 -4.06
C PHE A 91 4.85 7.39 -3.96
N SER A 92 4.97 6.08 -4.16
CA SER A 92 6.26 5.40 -4.21
C SER A 92 6.97 5.66 -5.53
N LEU A 93 8.30 5.72 -5.48
CA LEU A 93 9.16 5.92 -6.65
C LEU A 93 9.98 4.67 -6.95
N ARG A 94 10.31 4.47 -8.23
CA ARG A 94 11.13 3.37 -8.73
C ARG A 94 12.37 3.91 -9.44
N GLN A 95 13.45 3.14 -9.41
CA GLN A 95 14.63 3.44 -10.21
C GLN A 95 14.38 3.15 -11.69
N LYS A 96 14.77 4.09 -12.58
CA LYS A 96 14.55 3.97 -14.03
C LYS A 96 15.18 2.73 -14.66
N GLN A 97 16.38 2.36 -14.21
CA GLN A 97 17.17 1.28 -14.82
C GLN A 97 16.79 -0.09 -14.29
N SER A 98 16.60 -0.21 -12.97
CA SER A 98 16.39 -1.51 -12.32
C SER A 98 14.92 -1.84 -12.07
N GLY A 99 14.01 -0.85 -12.12
CA GLY A 99 12.60 -1.01 -11.76
C GLY A 99 12.34 -1.22 -10.26
N LYS A 100 13.39 -1.32 -9.45
CA LYS A 100 13.29 -1.52 -7.99
C LYS A 100 12.74 -0.29 -7.29
N LEU A 101 12.10 -0.51 -6.15
CA LEU A 101 11.66 0.57 -5.27
C LEU A 101 12.85 1.47 -4.88
N ALA A 102 12.69 2.77 -5.04
CA ALA A 102 13.65 3.77 -4.61
C ALA A 102 13.35 4.22 -3.16
N PRO A 103 14.36 4.63 -2.38
CA PRO A 103 14.19 5.15 -1.02
C PRO A 103 13.61 6.58 -0.99
N HIS A 104 12.68 6.87 -1.91
CA HIS A 104 12.07 8.17 -2.13
C HIS A 104 10.57 8.02 -2.36
N PHE A 105 9.85 9.07 -1.99
CA PHE A 105 8.40 9.16 -2.16
C PHE A 105 8.01 10.58 -2.55
N ILE A 106 6.81 10.73 -3.10
CA ILE A 106 6.20 12.04 -3.32
C ILE A 106 4.94 12.13 -2.46
N THR A 107 4.75 13.25 -1.79
CA THR A 107 3.50 13.63 -1.13
C THR A 107 2.88 14.82 -1.84
N VAL A 108 1.55 14.95 -1.79
CA VAL A 108 0.83 16.10 -2.32
C VAL A 108 0.25 16.89 -1.14
N ALA A 109 0.87 18.04 -0.85
CA ALA A 109 0.43 18.93 0.21
C ALA A 109 -0.70 19.84 -0.29
N ASN A 110 -1.67 20.15 0.59
CA ASN A 110 -2.77 21.06 0.30
C ASN A 110 -2.48 22.52 0.72
N ASN A 111 -1.24 22.98 0.53
CA ASN A 111 -0.86 24.34 0.88
C ASN A 111 0.36 24.79 0.10
N ARG A 112 0.45 26.11 -0.09
CA ARG A 112 1.61 26.77 -0.66
C ARG A 112 2.35 27.52 0.45
N VAL A 113 3.17 26.79 1.20
CA VAL A 113 4.05 27.41 2.20
C VAL A 113 5.31 27.95 1.54
N LYS A 114 5.88 29.01 2.14
CA LYS A 114 7.12 29.64 1.64
C LYS A 114 8.32 28.69 1.69
N ASP A 115 8.31 27.78 2.65
CA ASP A 115 9.39 26.82 2.87
C ASP A 115 8.83 25.39 2.87
N MET A 116 9.04 24.69 1.76
CA MET A 116 8.59 23.30 1.61
C MET A 116 9.51 22.30 2.35
N SER A 117 10.66 22.73 2.88
CA SER A 117 11.56 21.84 3.63
C SER A 117 10.91 21.32 4.91
N LEU A 118 10.18 22.17 5.64
CA LEU A 118 9.45 21.78 6.85
C LEU A 118 8.36 20.74 6.56
N ILE A 119 7.67 20.87 5.41
CA ILE A 119 6.68 19.87 4.97
C ILE A 119 7.39 18.56 4.66
N ARG A 120 8.49 18.60 3.91
CA ARG A 120 9.29 17.42 3.59
C ARG A 120 9.73 16.70 4.88
N GLU A 121 10.41 17.40 5.79
CA GLU A 121 10.93 16.82 7.04
C GLU A 121 9.82 16.28 7.95
N GLY A 122 8.67 16.96 7.98
CA GLY A 122 7.47 16.47 8.69
C GLY A 122 7.00 15.13 8.13
N ASN A 123 6.83 15.04 6.81
CA ASN A 123 6.39 13.81 6.14
C ASN A 123 7.44 12.69 6.24
N GLU A 124 8.73 13.01 6.14
CA GLU A 124 9.81 12.02 6.32
C GLU A 124 9.80 11.41 7.73
N ARG A 125 9.57 12.22 8.77
CA ARG A 125 9.45 11.72 10.15
C ARG A 125 8.23 10.83 10.33
N VAL A 126 7.08 11.22 9.77
CA VAL A 126 5.85 10.42 9.84
C VAL A 126 6.03 9.10 9.10
N LEU A 127 6.61 9.12 7.90
CA LEU A 127 6.89 7.91 7.14
C LEU A 127 7.85 6.98 7.89
N ALA A 128 8.93 7.53 8.45
CA ALA A 128 9.92 6.73 9.17
C ALA A 128 9.30 5.94 10.34
N ALA A 129 8.35 6.53 11.07
CA ALA A 129 7.63 5.83 12.12
C ALA A 129 6.81 4.65 11.56
N ARG A 130 6.05 4.88 10.48
CA ARG A 130 5.23 3.83 9.84
C ARG A 130 6.06 2.69 9.24
N LEU A 131 7.18 3.01 8.58
CA LEU A 131 8.08 2.00 8.05
C LEU A 131 8.80 1.23 9.17
N ALA A 132 9.05 1.86 10.33
CA ALA A 132 9.58 1.17 11.50
C ALA A 132 8.59 0.14 12.05
N ASP A 133 7.30 0.50 12.16
CA ASP A 133 6.24 -0.42 12.59
C ASP A 133 6.10 -1.58 11.60
N ALA A 134 6.03 -1.30 10.30
CA ALA A 134 5.96 -2.32 9.26
C ALA A 134 7.16 -3.27 9.30
N LYS A 135 8.38 -2.73 9.45
CA LYS A 135 9.59 -3.55 9.59
C LYS A 135 9.55 -4.41 10.84
N PHE A 136 9.12 -3.85 11.97
CA PHE A 136 9.00 -4.59 13.22
C PHE A 136 8.05 -5.79 13.07
N PHE A 137 6.83 -5.57 12.53
CA PHE A 137 5.89 -6.66 12.31
C PHE A 137 6.45 -7.73 11.35
N PHE A 138 7.08 -7.31 10.25
CA PHE A 138 7.71 -8.24 9.31
C PHE A 138 8.80 -9.10 9.97
N ASP A 139 9.66 -8.49 10.77
CA ASP A 139 10.74 -9.19 11.46
C ASP A 139 10.22 -10.10 12.58
N GLU A 140 9.20 -9.69 13.35
CA GLU A 140 8.53 -10.55 14.32
C GLU A 140 7.82 -11.73 13.65
N ASP A 141 7.16 -11.49 12.52
CA ASP A 141 6.39 -12.51 11.83
C ASP A 141 7.28 -13.66 11.32
N ARG A 142 8.50 -13.34 10.89
CA ARG A 142 9.48 -14.31 10.41
C ARG A 142 10.06 -15.22 11.49
N LYS A 143 9.87 -14.90 12.77
CA LYS A 143 10.35 -15.74 13.89
C LYS A 143 9.52 -17.00 14.09
N VAL A 144 8.28 -17.02 13.61
CA VAL A 144 7.35 -18.15 13.79
C VAL A 144 7.03 -18.77 12.44
N ARG A 145 7.28 -20.08 12.32
CA ARG A 145 6.96 -20.85 11.12
C ARG A 145 5.46 -20.84 10.84
N LEU A 146 5.10 -20.87 9.54
CA LEU A 146 3.69 -20.92 9.12
C LEU A 146 2.96 -22.15 9.66
N GLU A 147 3.63 -23.30 9.77
CA GLU A 147 3.03 -24.53 10.35
C GLU A 147 2.57 -24.31 11.81
N GLU A 148 3.39 -23.64 12.62
CA GLU A 148 3.06 -23.36 14.03
C GLU A 148 1.96 -22.29 14.14
N ARG A 149 1.97 -21.34 13.22
CA ARG A 149 0.97 -20.27 13.15
C ARG A 149 -0.40 -20.78 12.75
N ALA A 150 -0.47 -21.67 11.76
CA ALA A 150 -1.71 -22.27 11.28
C ALA A 150 -2.51 -22.96 12.40
N LYS A 151 -1.82 -23.57 13.39
CA LYS A 151 -2.48 -24.20 14.55
C LYS A 151 -3.38 -23.22 15.32
N LYS A 152 -3.01 -21.95 15.37
CA LYS A 152 -3.78 -20.90 16.06
C LYS A 152 -5.07 -20.52 15.34
N LEU A 153 -5.29 -20.95 14.09
CA LEU A 153 -6.53 -20.73 13.34
C LEU A 153 -7.74 -21.46 13.94
N ALA A 154 -7.51 -22.37 14.89
CA ALA A 154 -8.58 -22.94 15.71
C ALA A 154 -9.26 -21.87 16.60
N GLY A 155 -8.58 -20.76 16.92
CA GLY A 155 -9.16 -19.63 17.64
C GLY A 155 -9.87 -18.59 16.74
N VAL A 156 -9.79 -18.74 15.41
CA VAL A 156 -10.35 -17.77 14.46
C VAL A 156 -11.69 -18.29 13.95
N THR A 157 -12.78 -17.62 14.30
CA THR A 157 -14.12 -17.97 13.82
C THR A 157 -14.22 -17.69 12.32
N PHE A 158 -14.52 -18.72 11.52
CA PHE A 158 -14.86 -18.55 10.11
C PHE A 158 -16.33 -18.17 9.94
N HIS A 159 -17.21 -18.94 10.58
CA HIS A 159 -18.65 -18.69 10.54
C HIS A 159 -19.34 -19.45 11.69
N GLN A 160 -20.33 -18.84 12.34
CA GLN A 160 -20.98 -19.42 13.53
C GLN A 160 -21.46 -20.86 13.35
N LYS A 161 -22.03 -21.20 12.18
CA LYS A 161 -22.53 -22.55 11.86
C LYS A 161 -21.49 -23.49 11.24
N LEU A 162 -20.36 -22.97 10.77
CA LEU A 162 -19.34 -23.75 10.03
C LEU A 162 -18.00 -23.84 10.77
N GLY A 163 -17.95 -23.21 11.95
CA GLY A 163 -16.86 -23.28 12.90
C GLY A 163 -15.69 -22.35 12.59
N THR A 164 -14.49 -22.85 12.80
CA THR A 164 -13.23 -22.07 12.80
C THR A 164 -12.54 -22.11 11.44
N MET A 165 -11.55 -21.23 11.25
CA MET A 165 -10.70 -21.24 10.07
C MET A 165 -9.91 -22.55 9.95
N ALA A 166 -9.45 -23.14 11.05
CA ALA A 166 -8.81 -24.46 11.04
C ALA A 166 -9.76 -25.55 10.51
N GLN A 167 -11.03 -25.56 10.93
CA GLN A 167 -12.02 -26.51 10.41
C GLN A 167 -12.32 -26.29 8.93
N LYS A 168 -12.29 -25.03 8.46
CA LYS A 168 -12.36 -24.72 7.03
C LYS A 168 -11.15 -25.27 6.28
N GLN A 169 -9.93 -25.08 6.78
CA GLN A 169 -8.71 -25.62 6.17
C GLN A 169 -8.78 -27.14 6.04
N GLU A 170 -9.26 -27.86 7.05
CA GLU A 170 -9.41 -29.31 7.00
C GLU A 170 -10.35 -29.75 5.87
N ARG A 171 -11.52 -29.09 5.75
CA ARG A 171 -12.47 -29.35 4.66
C ARG A 171 -11.86 -29.07 3.28
N VAL A 172 -11.15 -27.95 3.15
CA VAL A 172 -10.46 -27.57 1.91
C VAL A 172 -9.35 -28.57 1.57
N GLY A 173 -8.57 -29.02 2.55
CA GLY A 173 -7.50 -30.00 2.35
C GLY A 173 -8.03 -31.35 1.85
N LYS A 174 -9.12 -31.85 2.47
CA LYS A 174 -9.81 -33.06 2.00
C LYS A 174 -10.29 -32.94 0.55
N LEU A 175 -10.91 -31.81 0.22
CA LEU A 175 -11.40 -31.56 -1.13
C LEU A 175 -10.25 -31.41 -2.14
N ALA A 176 -9.20 -30.67 -1.78
CA ALA A 176 -8.03 -30.47 -2.63
C ALA A 176 -7.30 -31.79 -2.89
N GLY A 177 -7.12 -32.63 -1.87
CA GLY A 177 -6.56 -33.97 -2.02
C GLY A 177 -7.41 -34.87 -2.93
N PHE A 178 -8.73 -34.87 -2.75
CA PHE A 178 -9.67 -35.63 -3.60
C PHE A 178 -9.61 -35.20 -5.08
N ILE A 179 -9.48 -33.90 -5.34
CA ILE A 179 -9.33 -33.36 -6.70
C ILE A 179 -7.97 -33.74 -7.28
N ALA A 180 -6.88 -33.59 -6.51
CA ALA A 180 -5.52 -33.89 -6.95
C ALA A 180 -5.36 -35.32 -7.47
N GLU A 181 -6.03 -36.30 -6.84
CA GLU A 181 -6.03 -37.71 -7.28
C GLU A 181 -6.71 -37.95 -8.63
N ARG A 182 -7.58 -37.03 -9.07
CA ARG A 182 -8.38 -37.15 -10.30
C ARG A 182 -7.82 -36.36 -11.47
N VAL A 183 -6.78 -35.56 -11.23
CA VAL A 183 -6.05 -34.89 -12.31
C VAL A 183 -5.27 -35.97 -13.07
N PRO A 184 -5.24 -35.95 -14.43
CA PRO A 184 -4.50 -36.95 -15.22
C PRO A 184 -3.00 -37.05 -14.88
N SER A 185 -2.41 -35.96 -14.39
CA SER A 185 -1.03 -35.88 -13.86
C SER A 185 -0.95 -36.04 -12.33
N GLY A 186 -2.04 -36.49 -11.71
CA GLY A 186 -2.18 -36.67 -10.26
C GLY A 186 -1.35 -37.83 -9.78
N HIS A 187 -0.30 -37.54 -9.03
CA HIS A 187 0.51 -38.53 -8.32
C HIS A 187 0.36 -38.32 -6.81
N VAL A 188 0.76 -39.33 -6.02
CA VAL A 188 0.71 -39.27 -4.54
C VAL A 188 1.34 -37.98 -4.00
N GLU A 189 2.42 -37.53 -4.63
CA GLU A 189 3.10 -36.27 -4.32
C GLU A 189 2.19 -35.04 -4.51
N LEU A 190 1.42 -34.97 -5.60
CA LEU A 190 0.50 -33.84 -5.85
C LEU A 190 -0.56 -33.74 -4.78
N ARG A 191 -1.11 -34.88 -4.34
CA ARG A 191 -2.06 -34.93 -3.22
C ARG A 191 -1.43 -34.38 -1.94
N GLN A 192 -0.23 -34.84 -1.59
CA GLN A 192 0.48 -34.37 -0.39
C GLN A 192 0.79 -32.87 -0.43
N ILE A 193 1.20 -32.35 -1.59
CA ILE A 193 1.43 -30.92 -1.80
C ILE A 193 0.12 -30.14 -1.62
N ALA A 194 -0.99 -30.60 -2.21
CA ALA A 194 -2.28 -29.94 -2.11
C ALA A 194 -2.83 -29.91 -0.67
N GLU A 195 -2.74 -31.03 0.05
CA GLU A 195 -3.15 -31.12 1.46
C GLU A 195 -2.26 -30.21 2.35
N ARG A 196 -0.95 -30.18 2.12
CA ARG A 196 -0.02 -29.29 2.83
C ARG A 196 -0.32 -27.82 2.54
N ALA A 197 -0.56 -27.46 1.27
CA ALA A 197 -0.91 -26.09 0.89
C ALA A 197 -2.21 -25.64 1.58
N ALA A 198 -3.23 -26.50 1.63
CA ALA A 198 -4.47 -26.22 2.34
C ALA A 198 -4.25 -26.03 3.85
N ALA A 199 -3.40 -26.86 4.48
CA ALA A 199 -3.07 -26.75 5.90
C ALA A 199 -2.30 -25.45 6.26
N LEU A 200 -1.57 -24.87 5.30
CA LEU A 200 -0.84 -23.61 5.47
C LEU A 200 -1.66 -22.39 5.02
N SER A 201 -2.70 -22.59 4.21
CA SER A 201 -3.51 -21.50 3.68
C SER A 201 -4.10 -20.64 4.80
N LYS A 202 -4.08 -19.31 4.68
CA LYS A 202 -4.65 -18.42 5.71
C LYS A 202 -3.90 -18.41 7.05
N ALA A 203 -2.71 -19.01 7.16
CA ALA A 203 -1.83 -18.83 8.32
C ALA A 203 -1.39 -17.36 8.49
N ASP A 204 -1.40 -16.60 7.39
CA ASP A 204 -1.15 -15.16 7.32
C ASP A 204 -2.12 -14.31 8.17
N LEU A 205 -3.36 -14.76 8.39
CA LEU A 205 -4.39 -14.04 9.18
C LEU A 205 -3.95 -13.65 10.59
N LEU A 206 -2.96 -14.36 11.14
CA LEU A 206 -2.43 -14.15 12.48
C LEU A 206 -1.04 -13.49 12.45
N THR A 207 -0.64 -12.93 11.30
CA THR A 207 0.55 -12.10 11.15
C THR A 207 0.30 -10.68 11.63
N GLY A 208 1.34 -10.05 12.18
CA GLY A 208 1.33 -8.63 12.47
C GLY A 208 1.16 -7.82 11.19
N ILE A 209 1.80 -8.24 10.09
CA ILE A 209 1.66 -7.58 8.79
C ILE A 209 0.22 -7.56 8.28
N VAL A 210 -0.51 -8.67 8.30
CA VAL A 210 -1.94 -8.67 7.91
C VAL A 210 -2.81 -7.95 8.93
N GLY A 211 -2.43 -7.96 10.21
CA GLY A 211 -3.10 -7.19 11.24
C GLY A 211 -3.00 -5.68 11.03
N GLU A 212 -1.83 -5.19 10.62
CA GLU A 212 -1.57 -3.78 10.31
C GLU A 212 -2.08 -3.39 8.92
N PHE A 213 -1.93 -4.27 7.93
CA PHE A 213 -2.29 -4.06 6.52
C PHE A 213 -3.17 -5.21 5.99
N PRO A 214 -4.49 -5.19 6.29
CA PRO A 214 -5.42 -6.23 5.85
C PRO A 214 -5.48 -6.38 4.31
N GLU A 215 -5.12 -5.35 3.55
CA GLU A 215 -5.09 -5.34 2.08
C GLU A 215 -4.02 -6.27 1.50
N LEU A 216 -3.05 -6.71 2.31
CA LEU A 216 -1.99 -7.64 1.92
C LEU A 216 -2.39 -9.13 2.06
N GLN A 217 -3.64 -9.41 2.44
CA GLN A 217 -4.16 -10.75 2.69
C GLN A 217 -4.72 -11.47 1.44
#